data_AF-A0A432TB24-F1
#
_entry.id   AF-A0A432TB24-F1
#
_cell.length_a   1.000
_cell.length_b   1.000
_cell.length_c   1.000
_cell.angle_alpha   90.00
_cell.angle_beta   90.00
_cell.angle_gamma   90.00
#
_symmetry.space_group_name_H-M   'P 1'
#
loop_
_entity.id
_entity.type
_entity.pdbx_description
1 polymer ?
#
loop_
_entity_poly.entity_id
_entity_poly.type
_entity_poly.pdbx_seq_one_letter_code
_entity_poly.pdbx_strand_id
1 'polypeptide(L)'
;MHEITAFIKQHQIETIILFFAITLLAFVITHWKEVKFWWLNFTYNFPIIGKMSRLAKDIEGFDENHKWFYSEERLCRDYYNFYEKVDLDDESYDEAKDYLHAAGELGRKPTPTLIWIMIFVLVIVEAFGFAYVLAGFTIPGASEATQQKGAIGVAIMMAILLVWLTHLTGQELHKNSLIKKIRRWYKNDNAGGHNWRDLRPDEQLITIDNTFDDKTSPNYIRMLNRLDANDKVSTSYTKTLLTLLFIAAVAIGATYIRGQVLEQEIASAHESALNIFHDDASPFSDADTGGDDDISALFGEDASRDSKGTEEDLASLFGGDEKNAGTPTHAKQTESIEDRTNRNGGWATFVILGLMFVFIQILGIFFGMHWGFAGRESREAYDALRGFSTKKAFLAFYDRAKTHIARIAQQQLQKLQHKMNIINDQIGTDAETTALLRNNKDRTFKKYLEFEDK
;
A
#
# COMPACT_ATOMS: atom_id res chain seq x y z
N MET A 1 -13.55 -23.89 -11.90
CA MET A 1 -14.87 -23.23 -12.02
C MET A 1 -15.91 -23.89 -11.12
N HIS A 2 -16.21 -25.19 -11.27
CA HIS A 2 -17.24 -25.90 -10.49
C HIS A 2 -16.98 -25.94 -8.96
N GLU A 3 -15.71 -26.06 -8.55
CA GLU A 3 -15.33 -26.03 -7.12
C GLU A 3 -15.43 -24.63 -6.51
N ILE A 4 -15.14 -23.58 -7.31
CA ILE A 4 -15.27 -22.18 -6.88
C ILE A 4 -16.75 -21.84 -6.70
N THR A 5 -17.62 -22.27 -7.60
CA THR A 5 -19.07 -22.08 -7.45
C THR A 5 -19.66 -22.90 -6.30
N ALA A 6 -19.12 -24.07 -6.00
CA ALA A 6 -19.53 -24.87 -4.82
C ALA A 6 -19.12 -24.18 -3.51
N PHE A 7 -17.89 -23.68 -3.42
CA PHE A 7 -17.40 -22.92 -2.27
C PHE A 7 -18.19 -21.62 -2.03
N ILE A 8 -18.48 -20.86 -3.11
CA ILE A 8 -19.30 -19.65 -3.03
C ILE A 8 -20.72 -19.98 -2.55
N LYS A 9 -21.33 -21.07 -3.01
CA LYS A 9 -22.65 -21.51 -2.52
C LYS A 9 -22.62 -21.93 -1.05
N GLN A 10 -21.53 -22.57 -0.60
CA GLN A 10 -21.37 -22.98 0.79
C GLN A 10 -21.19 -21.77 1.74
N HIS A 11 -20.47 -20.73 1.31
CA HIS A 11 -20.23 -19.49 2.07
C HIS A 11 -21.03 -18.28 1.54
N GLN A 12 -22.21 -18.53 0.97
CA GLN A 12 -22.96 -17.49 0.22
C GLN A 12 -23.37 -16.30 1.10
N ILE A 13 -23.77 -16.55 2.35
CA ILE A 13 -24.17 -15.48 3.28
C ILE A 13 -22.95 -14.65 3.70
N GLU A 14 -21.84 -15.30 4.03
CA GLU A 14 -20.59 -14.63 4.44
C GLU A 14 -20.02 -13.78 3.30
N THR A 15 -20.05 -14.29 2.07
CA THR A 15 -19.60 -13.55 0.88
C THR A 15 -20.49 -12.33 0.57
N ILE A 16 -21.81 -12.45 0.72
CA ILE A 16 -22.73 -11.31 0.56
C ILE A 16 -22.49 -10.25 1.65
N ILE A 17 -22.34 -10.66 2.91
CA ILE A 17 -22.06 -9.74 4.02
C ILE A 17 -20.72 -9.03 3.81
N LEU A 18 -19.68 -9.76 3.41
CA LEU A 18 -18.37 -9.21 3.11
C LEU A 18 -18.46 -8.18 1.98
N PHE A 19 -19.13 -8.52 0.88
CA PHE A 19 -19.29 -7.62 -0.26
C PHE A 19 -20.08 -6.36 0.11
N PHE A 20 -21.17 -6.52 0.88
CA PHE A 20 -21.94 -5.39 1.40
C PHE A 20 -21.11 -4.52 2.34
N ALA A 21 -20.34 -5.11 3.25
CA ALA A 21 -19.47 -4.40 4.18
C ALA A 21 -18.38 -3.62 3.43
N ILE A 22 -17.76 -4.21 2.40
CA ILE A 22 -16.76 -3.55 1.55
C ILE A 22 -17.40 -2.39 0.79
N THR A 23 -18.60 -2.58 0.23
CA THR A 23 -19.32 -1.54 -0.51
C THR A 23 -19.73 -0.39 0.40
N LEU A 24 -20.24 -0.70 1.59
CA LEU A 24 -20.59 0.29 2.61
C LEU A 24 -19.35 1.04 3.09
N LEU A 25 -18.25 0.33 3.35
CA LEU A 25 -16.98 0.93 3.76
C LEU A 25 -16.45 1.86 2.66
N ALA A 26 -16.48 1.43 1.39
CA ALA A 26 -16.10 2.26 0.26
C ALA A 26 -16.99 3.51 0.14
N PHE A 27 -18.30 3.37 0.35
CA PHE A 27 -19.25 4.49 0.36
C PHE A 27 -18.92 5.48 1.48
N VAL A 28 -18.67 5.00 2.70
CA VAL A 28 -18.33 5.85 3.86
C VAL A 28 -17.00 6.57 3.66
N ILE A 29 -15.98 5.89 3.12
CA ILE A 29 -14.66 6.49 2.85
C ILE A 29 -14.76 7.55 1.75
N THR A 30 -15.55 7.30 0.70
CA THR A 30 -15.70 8.22 -0.43
C THR A 30 -16.54 9.45 -0.09
N HIS A 31 -17.59 9.28 0.73
CA HIS A 31 -18.53 10.34 1.12
C HIS A 31 -18.33 10.80 2.57
N TRP A 32 -17.08 10.78 3.04
CA TRP A 32 -16.77 11.03 4.44
C TRP A 32 -17.19 12.43 4.92
N LYS A 33 -17.17 13.43 4.02
CA LYS A 33 -17.62 14.80 4.34
C LYS A 33 -19.13 14.82 4.59
N GLU A 34 -19.91 14.20 3.71
CA GLU A 34 -21.36 14.07 3.82
C GLU A 34 -21.75 13.25 5.04
N VAL A 35 -21.03 12.15 5.32
CA VAL A 35 -21.26 11.30 6.50
C VAL A 35 -21.01 12.09 7.79
N LYS A 36 -19.92 12.87 7.88
CA LYS A 36 -19.66 13.74 9.04
C LYS A 36 -20.76 14.77 9.25
N PHE A 37 -21.24 15.38 8.18
CA PHE A 37 -22.31 16.38 8.24
C PHE A 37 -23.67 15.73 8.59
N TRP A 38 -23.95 14.55 8.04
CA TRP A 38 -25.12 13.74 8.42
C TRP A 38 -25.06 13.35 9.89
N TRP A 39 -23.89 12.92 10.37
CA TRP A 39 -23.67 12.57 11.77
C TRP A 39 -23.89 13.77 12.69
N LEU A 40 -23.40 14.97 12.33
CA LEU A 40 -23.72 16.20 13.04
C LEU A 40 -25.24 16.37 13.18
N ASN A 41 -25.96 16.34 12.05
CA ASN A 41 -27.42 16.48 12.06
C ASN A 41 -28.10 15.39 12.90
N PHE A 42 -27.65 14.15 12.81
CA PHE A 42 -28.14 13.03 13.59
C PHE A 42 -27.97 13.28 15.10
N THR A 43 -26.78 13.69 15.54
CA THR A 43 -26.52 13.98 16.96
C THR A 43 -27.34 15.16 17.51
N TYR A 44 -27.67 16.14 16.67
CA TYR A 44 -28.58 17.22 17.06
C TYR A 44 -30.03 16.74 17.18
N ASN A 45 -30.52 15.94 16.23
CA ASN A 45 -31.92 15.53 16.16
C ASN A 45 -32.24 14.24 16.95
N PHE A 46 -31.26 13.66 17.64
CA PHE A 46 -31.49 12.43 18.39
C PHE A 46 -32.55 12.64 19.50
N PRO A 47 -33.62 11.83 19.54
CA PRO A 47 -34.85 12.17 20.26
C PRO A 47 -34.70 12.23 21.78
N ILE A 48 -33.82 11.41 22.38
CA ILE A 48 -33.76 11.24 23.86
C ILE A 48 -32.58 12.02 24.48
N ILE A 49 -31.40 12.00 23.85
CA ILE A 49 -30.13 12.56 24.39
C ILE A 49 -29.46 13.49 23.35
N GLY A 50 -30.23 14.02 22.40
CA GLY A 50 -29.68 14.86 21.35
C GLY A 50 -29.12 16.18 21.88
N LYS A 51 -28.06 16.68 21.22
CA LYS A 51 -27.46 17.99 21.54
C LYS A 51 -28.50 19.11 21.55
N MET A 52 -29.49 19.06 20.64
CA MET A 52 -30.57 20.04 20.56
C MET A 52 -31.37 20.16 21.87
N SER A 53 -31.80 19.04 22.43
CA SER A 53 -32.61 19.04 23.67
C SER A 53 -31.79 19.45 24.89
N ARG A 54 -30.46 19.24 24.86
CA ARG A 54 -29.56 19.73 25.90
C ARG A 54 -29.34 21.24 25.79
N LEU A 55 -29.01 21.73 24.60
CA LEU A 55 -28.78 23.16 24.34
C LEU A 55 -30.05 23.99 24.57
N ALA A 56 -31.23 23.46 24.24
CA ALA A 56 -32.49 24.19 24.43
C ALA A 56 -32.83 24.48 25.90
N LYS A 57 -32.24 23.75 26.86
CA LYS A 57 -32.42 23.99 28.29
C LYS A 57 -31.55 25.12 28.83
N ASP A 58 -30.54 25.51 28.07
CA ASP A 58 -29.61 26.58 28.42
C ASP A 58 -30.14 27.90 27.85
N ILE A 59 -31.01 28.54 28.65
CA ILE A 59 -31.73 29.77 28.30
C ILE A 59 -31.24 31.01 29.07
N GLU A 60 -30.34 30.83 30.04
CA GLU A 60 -29.83 31.91 30.91
C GLU A 60 -28.48 32.47 30.43
N GLY A 61 -27.78 31.78 29.51
CA GLY A 61 -26.48 32.19 29.00
C GLY A 61 -26.52 33.22 27.86
N PHE A 62 -27.18 34.36 28.04
CA PHE A 62 -27.15 35.45 27.06
C PHE A 62 -25.89 36.31 27.22
N ASP A 63 -25.13 36.48 26.14
CA ASP A 63 -23.99 37.39 26.09
C ASP A 63 -24.43 38.78 25.62
N GLU A 64 -24.38 39.77 26.50
CA GLU A 64 -24.75 41.15 26.19
C GLU A 64 -23.83 41.82 25.15
N ASN A 65 -22.55 41.44 25.09
CA ASN A 65 -21.58 42.03 24.16
C ASN A 65 -21.87 41.58 22.73
N HIS A 66 -22.10 40.28 22.57
CA HIS A 66 -22.30 39.66 21.25
C HIS A 66 -23.78 39.54 20.86
N LYS A 67 -24.71 39.73 21.80
CA LYS A 67 -26.17 39.61 21.65
C LYS A 67 -26.63 38.22 21.19
N TRP A 68 -25.95 37.18 21.64
CA TRP A 68 -26.25 35.78 21.34
C TRP A 68 -26.45 34.98 22.62
N PHE A 69 -27.33 33.99 22.58
CA PHE A 69 -27.33 32.94 23.61
C PHE A 69 -26.18 31.97 23.33
N TYR A 70 -25.47 31.54 24.38
CA TYR A 70 -24.39 30.55 24.28
C TYR A 70 -24.85 29.27 23.55
N SER A 71 -26.10 28.86 23.78
CA SER A 71 -26.68 27.68 23.13
C SER A 71 -26.87 27.85 21.61
N GLU A 72 -27.26 29.05 21.17
CA GLU A 72 -27.38 29.42 19.75
C GLU A 72 -26.01 29.53 19.08
N GLU A 73 -25.07 30.23 19.72
CA GLU A 73 -23.69 30.40 19.25
C GLU A 73 -23.00 29.04 19.09
N ARG A 74 -23.15 28.16 20.09
CA ARG A 74 -22.56 26.82 20.03
C ARG A 74 -23.11 26.00 18.86
N LEU A 75 -24.41 26.10 18.59
CA LEU A 75 -25.01 25.46 17.43
C LEU A 75 -24.44 26.05 16.15
N CYS A 76 -24.42 27.38 16.02
CA CYS A 76 -23.92 28.04 14.83
C CYS A 76 -22.45 27.69 14.55
N ARG A 77 -21.59 27.69 15.56
CA ARG A 77 -20.19 27.28 15.46
C ARG A 77 -20.02 25.83 14.98
N ASP A 78 -20.82 24.90 15.51
CA ASP A 78 -20.80 23.50 15.08
C ASP A 78 -21.10 23.37 13.56
N TYR A 79 -22.00 24.19 13.00
CA TYR A 79 -22.29 24.23 11.55
C TYR A 79 -21.28 25.06 10.74
N TYR A 80 -20.74 26.15 11.32
CA TYR A 80 -19.73 27.01 10.70
C TYR A 80 -18.49 26.20 10.28
N ASN A 81 -18.02 25.28 11.13
CA ASN A 81 -16.91 24.36 10.84
C ASN A 81 -17.09 23.50 9.56
N PHE A 82 -18.33 23.33 9.09
CA PHE A 82 -18.63 22.66 7.83
C PHE A 82 -18.82 23.66 6.68
N TYR A 83 -19.38 24.82 6.98
CA TYR A 83 -19.59 25.91 6.04
C TYR A 83 -18.27 26.48 5.51
N GLU A 84 -17.33 26.82 6.40
CA GLU A 84 -16.01 27.38 6.06
C GLU A 84 -15.25 26.50 5.06
N LYS A 85 -15.32 25.18 5.22
CA LYS A 85 -14.66 24.19 4.33
C LYS A 85 -15.22 24.12 2.92
N VAL A 86 -16.40 24.70 2.70
CA VAL A 86 -17.04 24.79 1.38
C VAL A 86 -17.25 26.24 0.95
N ASP A 87 -16.81 27.20 1.76
CA ASP A 87 -16.82 28.62 1.42
C ASP A 87 -15.61 28.94 0.53
N LEU A 88 -15.60 28.30 -0.64
CA LEU A 88 -14.56 28.44 -1.63
C LEU A 88 -15.09 29.32 -2.76
N ASP A 89 -14.32 30.36 -3.06
CA ASP A 89 -14.71 31.44 -3.93
C ASP A 89 -13.86 31.49 -5.22
N ASP A 90 -13.93 32.62 -5.93
CA ASP A 90 -13.22 32.82 -7.18
C ASP A 90 -11.70 32.87 -6.98
N GLU A 91 -11.26 33.44 -5.85
CA GLU A 91 -9.85 33.54 -5.46
C GLU A 91 -9.30 32.15 -5.10
N SER A 92 -10.03 31.38 -4.30
CA SER A 92 -9.68 30.02 -3.90
C SER A 92 -9.35 29.09 -5.09
N TYR A 93 -10.09 29.24 -6.20
CA TYR A 93 -9.82 28.48 -7.44
C TYR A 93 -8.49 28.91 -8.09
N ASP A 94 -8.24 30.21 -8.17
CA ASP A 94 -7.03 30.74 -8.80
C ASP A 94 -5.80 30.45 -7.95
N GLU A 95 -5.92 30.51 -6.62
CA GLU A 95 -4.88 30.14 -5.66
C GLU A 95 -4.45 28.68 -5.81
N ALA A 96 -5.40 27.75 -5.73
CA ALA A 96 -5.10 26.32 -5.87
C ALA A 96 -4.47 26.01 -7.24
N LYS A 97 -4.90 26.71 -8.29
CA LYS A 97 -4.38 26.52 -9.65
C LYS A 97 -2.98 27.11 -9.81
N ASP A 98 -2.72 28.30 -9.30
CA ASP A 98 -1.39 28.92 -9.32
C ASP A 98 -0.42 28.12 -8.44
N TYR A 99 -0.86 27.63 -7.28
CA TYR A 99 -0.06 26.79 -6.40
C TYR A 99 0.45 25.55 -7.14
N LEU A 100 -0.45 24.81 -7.81
CA LEU A 100 -0.07 23.63 -8.60
C LEU A 100 0.85 23.98 -9.77
N HIS A 101 0.59 25.10 -10.44
CA HIS A 101 1.41 25.57 -11.54
C HIS A 101 2.83 25.93 -11.09
N ALA A 102 2.96 26.68 -10.00
CA ALA A 102 4.23 27.08 -9.41
C ALA A 102 5.00 25.89 -8.82
N ALA A 103 4.31 24.91 -8.23
CA ALA A 103 4.92 23.64 -7.79
C ALA A 103 5.39 22.77 -8.97
N GLY A 104 4.98 23.08 -10.20
CA GLY A 104 5.27 22.26 -11.39
C GLY A 104 4.48 20.96 -11.43
N GLU A 105 3.33 20.92 -10.75
CA GLU A 105 2.46 19.73 -10.61
C GLU A 105 1.06 19.95 -11.22
N LEU A 106 0.86 21.02 -11.98
CA LEU A 106 -0.37 21.26 -12.73
C LEU A 106 -0.63 20.11 -13.72
N GLY A 107 -1.83 19.54 -13.66
CA GLY A 107 -2.23 18.39 -14.48
C GLY A 107 -1.85 17.02 -13.90
N ARG A 108 -1.10 16.99 -12.79
CA ARG A 108 -0.80 15.76 -12.07
C ARG A 108 -2.03 15.30 -11.30
N LYS A 109 -2.18 13.98 -11.16
CA LYS A 109 -3.31 13.33 -10.48
C LYS A 109 -2.78 12.37 -9.43
N PRO A 110 -3.49 12.18 -8.31
CA PRO A 110 -3.17 11.11 -7.37
C PRO A 110 -3.34 9.75 -8.03
N THR A 111 -2.70 8.73 -7.46
CA THR A 111 -2.76 7.36 -7.99
C THR A 111 -4.22 6.91 -8.04
N PRO A 112 -4.77 6.58 -9.22
CA PRO A 112 -6.16 6.13 -9.33
C PRO A 112 -6.39 4.88 -8.48
N THR A 113 -7.58 4.74 -7.89
CA THR A 113 -7.94 3.58 -7.07
C THR A 113 -7.77 2.25 -7.82
N LEU A 114 -8.08 2.22 -9.12
CA LEU A 114 -7.89 1.04 -9.96
C LEU A 114 -6.42 0.61 -10.04
N ILE A 115 -5.49 1.56 -10.10
CA ILE A 115 -4.05 1.26 -10.13
C ILE A 115 -3.60 0.70 -8.78
N TRP A 116 -4.10 1.23 -7.65
CA TRP A 116 -3.84 0.64 -6.33
C TRP A 116 -4.30 -0.82 -6.26
N ILE A 117 -5.50 -1.12 -6.75
CA ILE A 117 -6.02 -2.49 -6.80
C ILE A 117 -5.14 -3.36 -7.69
N MET A 118 -4.77 -2.88 -8.88
CA MET A 118 -3.95 -3.64 -9.82
C MET A 118 -2.56 -3.95 -9.24
N ILE A 119 -1.88 -2.96 -8.65
CA ILE A 119 -0.58 -3.15 -7.97
C ILE A 119 -0.72 -4.16 -6.82
N PHE A 120 -1.77 -4.02 -6.01
CA PHE A 120 -2.00 -4.92 -4.88
C PHE A 120 -2.21 -6.36 -5.34
N VAL A 121 -3.02 -6.59 -6.37
CA VAL A 121 -3.22 -7.92 -6.97
C VAL A 121 -1.92 -8.47 -7.56
N LEU A 122 -1.16 -7.64 -8.29
CA LEU A 122 0.10 -8.03 -8.91
C LEU A 122 1.11 -8.52 -7.85
N VAL A 123 1.27 -7.77 -6.77
CA VAL A 123 2.18 -8.14 -5.67
C VAL A 123 1.65 -9.34 -4.87
N ILE A 124 0.34 -9.52 -4.74
CA ILE A 124 -0.21 -10.75 -4.12
C ILE A 124 0.13 -11.99 -4.94
N VAL A 125 -0.02 -11.94 -6.26
CA VAL A 125 0.30 -13.07 -7.15
C VAL A 125 1.77 -13.47 -6.99
N GLU A 126 2.66 -12.47 -6.94
CA GLU A 126 4.08 -12.65 -6.66
C GLU A 126 4.35 -13.21 -5.27
N ALA A 127 3.68 -12.66 -4.24
CA ALA A 127 3.83 -13.09 -2.86
C ALA A 127 3.35 -14.53 -2.65
N PHE A 128 2.35 -15.01 -3.40
CA PHE A 128 1.97 -16.43 -3.42
C PHE A 128 3.08 -17.33 -3.99
N GLY A 129 3.80 -16.87 -5.03
CA GLY A 129 4.97 -17.57 -5.54
C GLY A 129 6.03 -17.79 -4.46
N PHE A 130 6.28 -16.77 -3.64
CA PHE A 130 7.16 -16.91 -2.47
C PHE A 130 6.55 -17.72 -1.33
N ALA A 131 5.25 -17.56 -1.03
CA ALA A 131 4.58 -18.31 0.03
C ALA A 131 4.68 -19.82 -0.19
N TYR A 132 4.52 -20.27 -1.43
CA TYR A 132 4.71 -21.68 -1.80
C TYR A 132 6.13 -22.16 -1.49
N VAL A 133 7.13 -21.37 -1.87
CA VAL A 133 8.55 -21.66 -1.59
C VAL A 133 8.86 -21.65 -0.08
N LEU A 134 8.16 -20.85 0.71
CA LEU A 134 8.47 -20.60 2.12
C LEU A 134 7.60 -21.41 3.10
N ALA A 135 6.64 -22.21 2.62
CA ALA A 135 5.64 -22.86 3.46
C ALA A 135 6.27 -23.72 4.56
N GLY A 136 7.21 -24.61 4.20
CA GLY A 136 7.88 -25.50 5.15
C GLY A 136 8.65 -24.80 6.27
N PHE A 137 9.10 -23.56 6.04
CA PHE A 137 9.93 -22.79 6.97
C PHE A 137 9.14 -21.82 7.86
N THR A 138 7.91 -21.49 7.50
CA THR A 138 7.17 -20.41 8.18
C THR A 138 6.75 -20.81 9.59
N ILE A 139 6.34 -22.07 9.80
CA ILE A 139 6.01 -22.63 11.11
C ILE A 139 6.64 -24.03 11.21
N PRO A 140 7.91 -24.15 11.61
CA PRO A 140 8.58 -25.44 11.72
C PRO A 140 7.81 -26.38 12.65
N GLY A 141 7.58 -27.62 12.21
CA GLY A 141 6.88 -28.65 13.00
C GLY A 141 5.35 -28.56 13.04
N ALA A 142 4.73 -27.59 12.36
CA ALA A 142 3.27 -27.59 12.16
C ALA A 142 2.85 -28.50 10.99
N SER A 143 1.58 -28.87 10.92
CA SER A 143 1.05 -29.63 9.77
C SER A 143 1.21 -28.84 8.47
N GLU A 144 1.35 -29.53 7.34
CA GLU A 144 1.52 -28.91 6.02
C GLU A 144 0.44 -27.86 5.73
N ALA A 145 -0.82 -28.17 6.03
CA ALA A 145 -1.93 -27.25 5.87
C ALA A 145 -1.80 -25.98 6.74
N THR A 146 -1.18 -26.08 7.91
CA THR A 146 -0.95 -24.93 8.81
C THR A 146 0.24 -24.10 8.35
N GLN A 147 1.30 -24.76 7.88
CA GLN A 147 2.47 -24.14 7.28
C GLN A 147 2.11 -23.31 6.04
N GLN A 148 1.32 -23.87 5.12
CA GLN A 148 0.82 -23.15 3.93
C GLN A 148 -0.03 -21.94 4.31
N LYS A 149 -0.95 -22.08 5.29
CA LYS A 149 -1.76 -20.95 5.78
C LYS A 149 -0.92 -19.84 6.40
N GLY A 150 0.11 -20.20 7.19
CA GLY A 150 1.05 -19.26 7.78
C GLY A 150 1.84 -18.49 6.72
N ALA A 151 2.34 -19.18 5.70
CA ALA A 151 3.12 -18.58 4.62
C ALA A 151 2.31 -17.57 3.80
N ILE A 152 1.04 -17.87 3.52
CA ILE A 152 0.11 -16.94 2.86
C ILE A 152 -0.07 -15.67 3.70
N GLY A 153 -0.23 -15.81 5.03
CA GLY A 153 -0.35 -14.67 5.94
C GLY A 153 0.88 -13.74 5.90
N VAL A 154 2.08 -14.33 5.98
CA VAL A 154 3.35 -13.57 5.89
C VAL A 154 3.50 -12.91 4.51
N ALA A 155 3.14 -13.61 3.44
CA ALA A 155 3.19 -13.09 2.07
C ALA A 155 2.28 -11.87 1.87
N ILE A 156 1.05 -11.89 2.37
CA ILE A 156 0.12 -10.76 2.29
C ILE A 156 0.66 -9.55 3.09
N MET A 157 1.19 -9.78 4.29
CA MET A 157 1.78 -8.71 5.10
C MET A 157 2.98 -8.08 4.39
N MET A 158 3.85 -8.90 3.79
CA MET A 158 4.99 -8.45 3.01
C MET A 158 4.56 -7.65 1.78
N ALA A 159 3.51 -8.10 1.07
CA ALA A 159 2.95 -7.42 -0.09
C ALA A 159 2.47 -6.01 0.25
N ILE A 160 1.70 -5.85 1.32
CA ILE A 160 1.21 -4.53 1.78
C ILE A 160 2.38 -3.59 2.05
N LEU A 161 3.40 -4.09 2.76
CA LEU A 161 4.57 -3.31 3.14
C LEU A 161 5.41 -2.90 1.91
N LEU A 162 5.66 -3.82 0.97
CA LEU A 162 6.40 -3.54 -0.27
C LEU A 162 5.68 -2.53 -1.15
N VAL A 163 4.37 -2.66 -1.31
CA VAL A 163 3.55 -1.70 -2.07
C VAL A 163 3.65 -0.30 -1.47
N TRP A 164 3.62 -0.19 -0.14
CA TRP A 164 3.78 1.09 0.56
C TRP A 164 5.20 1.68 0.37
N LEU A 165 6.25 0.91 0.60
CA LEU A 165 7.65 1.35 0.47
C LEU A 165 8.02 1.75 -0.96
N THR A 166 7.60 0.97 -1.96
CA THR A 166 7.86 1.27 -3.38
C THR A 166 7.14 2.54 -3.81
N HIS A 167 5.90 2.77 -3.36
CA HIS A 167 5.19 4.03 -3.62
C HIS A 167 5.87 5.25 -2.99
N LEU A 168 6.32 5.12 -1.74
CA LEU A 168 7.08 6.15 -1.04
C LEU A 168 8.41 6.48 -1.74
N THR A 169 9.09 5.45 -2.27
CA THR A 169 10.31 5.62 -3.07
C THR A 169 10.00 6.39 -4.35
N GLY A 170 8.92 6.04 -5.05
CA GLY A 170 8.49 6.77 -6.24
C GLY A 170 8.24 8.26 -5.98
N GLN A 171 7.58 8.60 -4.87
CA GLN A 171 7.38 9.99 -4.43
C GLN A 171 8.69 10.73 -4.18
N GLU A 172 9.65 10.09 -3.49
CA GLU A 172 10.98 10.68 -3.25
C GLU A 172 11.72 10.95 -4.56
N LEU A 173 11.68 10.01 -5.52
CA LEU A 173 12.30 10.18 -6.82
C LEU A 173 11.66 11.30 -7.65
N HIS A 174 10.34 11.45 -7.58
CA HIS A 174 9.66 12.59 -8.21
C HIS A 174 10.10 13.92 -7.58
N LYS A 175 10.13 14.03 -6.25
CA LYS A 175 10.65 15.22 -5.55
C LYS A 175 12.08 15.54 -5.98
N ASN A 176 12.94 14.53 -6.07
CA ASN A 176 14.31 14.69 -6.54
C ASN A 176 14.40 15.18 -7.99
N SER A 177 13.47 14.78 -8.86
CA SER A 177 13.41 15.27 -10.25
C SER A 177 13.12 16.77 -10.29
N LEU A 178 12.25 17.27 -9.40
CA LEU A 178 11.97 18.69 -9.25
C LEU A 178 13.16 19.44 -8.66
N ILE A 179 13.82 18.91 -7.63
CA ILE A 179 15.05 19.51 -7.07
C ILE A 179 16.14 19.62 -8.14
N LYS A 180 16.34 18.58 -8.97
CA LYS A 180 17.27 18.63 -10.11
C LYS A 180 16.87 19.69 -11.14
N LYS A 181 15.57 19.88 -11.38
CA LYS A 181 15.04 20.93 -12.27
C LYS A 181 15.32 22.33 -11.69
N ILE A 182 15.05 22.56 -10.40
CA ILE A 182 15.37 23.81 -9.67
C ILE A 182 16.85 24.14 -9.81
N ARG A 183 17.74 23.20 -9.50
CA ARG A 183 19.19 23.43 -9.55
C ARG A 183 19.69 23.72 -10.96
N ARG A 184 19.11 23.08 -11.99
CA ARG A 184 19.44 23.38 -13.39
C ARG A 184 19.01 24.79 -13.77
N TRP A 185 17.79 25.20 -13.41
CA TRP A 185 17.29 26.56 -13.65
C TRP A 185 18.14 27.61 -12.91
N TYR A 186 18.43 27.38 -11.63
CA TYR A 186 19.34 28.21 -10.86
C TYR A 186 20.72 28.35 -11.51
N LYS A 187 21.32 27.25 -11.99
CA LYS A 187 22.62 27.29 -12.67
C LYS A 187 22.56 28.09 -13.98
N ASN A 188 21.48 27.93 -14.75
CA ASN A 188 21.31 28.62 -16.03
C ASN A 188 21.13 30.12 -15.83
N ASP A 189 20.31 30.54 -14.87
CA ASP A 189 20.07 31.96 -14.58
C ASP A 189 21.32 32.65 -14.03
N ASN A 190 22.18 31.91 -13.33
CA ASN A 190 23.47 32.42 -12.83
C ASN A 190 24.63 32.32 -13.84
N ALA A 191 24.45 31.66 -14.98
CA ALA A 191 25.52 31.49 -15.97
C ALA A 191 25.96 32.82 -16.61
N GLY A 192 25.11 33.86 -16.55
CA GLY A 192 25.39 35.21 -17.04
C GLY A 192 26.01 36.17 -16.02
N GLY A 193 26.36 35.71 -14.81
CA GLY A 193 27.10 36.50 -13.82
C GLY A 193 26.32 37.58 -13.05
N HIS A 194 25.05 37.81 -13.39
CA HIS A 194 24.20 38.78 -12.68
C HIS A 194 22.93 38.12 -12.13
N ASN A 195 23.08 37.39 -11.02
CA ASN A 195 21.99 37.20 -10.06
C ASN A 195 22.56 37.04 -8.64
N TRP A 196 21.93 37.68 -7.66
CA TRP A 196 22.46 37.95 -6.31
C TRP A 196 21.77 37.12 -5.21
N ARG A 197 20.86 36.22 -5.60
CA ARG A 197 20.00 35.50 -4.65
C ARG A 197 20.45 34.06 -4.48
N ASP A 198 20.76 33.68 -3.24
CA ASP A 198 21.08 32.32 -2.86
C ASP A 198 19.95 31.33 -3.17
N LEU A 199 20.29 30.09 -3.48
CA LEU A 199 19.32 29.02 -3.67
C LEU A 199 18.76 28.54 -2.33
N ARG A 200 17.84 29.32 -1.78
CA ARG A 200 17.10 29.05 -0.55
C ARG A 200 15.63 29.45 -0.70
N PRO A 201 14.70 28.76 0.01
CA PRO A 201 13.31 29.17 0.06
C PRO A 201 13.18 30.57 0.66
N ASP A 202 12.06 31.23 0.38
CA ASP A 202 11.67 32.47 1.04
C ASP A 202 11.44 32.25 2.55
N GLU A 203 11.62 33.30 3.35
CA GLU A 203 11.43 33.25 4.80
C GLU A 203 9.97 32.99 5.16
N GLN A 204 9.05 33.54 4.35
CA GLN A 204 7.63 33.27 4.47
C GLN A 204 7.28 31.93 3.85
N LEU A 205 6.58 31.10 4.63
CA LEU A 205 6.05 29.83 4.16
C LEU A 205 4.91 30.08 3.16
N ILE A 206 5.07 29.60 1.93
CA ILE A 206 4.04 29.70 0.90
C ILE A 206 3.06 28.53 1.00
N THR A 207 1.80 28.82 1.26
CA THR A 207 0.64 27.93 1.29
C THR A 207 -0.25 28.21 0.07
N ILE A 208 -1.38 27.52 -0.05
CA ILE A 208 -2.39 27.81 -1.08
C ILE A 208 -2.90 29.26 -0.92
N ASP A 209 -3.34 29.61 0.29
CA ASP A 209 -3.99 30.91 0.62
C ASP A 209 -3.11 32.15 0.42
N ASN A 210 -1.78 31.97 0.32
CA ASN A 210 -0.84 33.07 0.09
C ASN A 210 0.08 32.81 -1.12
N THR A 211 -0.36 31.95 -2.05
CA THR A 211 0.45 31.52 -3.21
C THR A 211 0.96 32.67 -4.07
N PHE A 212 0.31 33.84 -4.03
CA PHE A 212 0.69 34.99 -4.82
C PHE A 212 1.81 35.84 -4.20
N ASP A 213 2.16 35.63 -2.94
CA ASP A 213 3.16 36.44 -2.23
C ASP A 213 4.56 36.30 -2.84
N ASP A 214 4.86 35.14 -3.45
CA ASP A 214 6.13 34.88 -4.12
C ASP A 214 6.11 35.10 -5.63
N LYS A 215 5.07 35.78 -6.16
CA LYS A 215 4.91 36.00 -7.62
C LYS A 215 6.04 36.81 -8.24
N THR A 216 6.74 37.63 -7.45
CA THR A 216 7.92 38.39 -7.88
C THR A 216 9.20 37.54 -7.94
N SER A 217 9.21 36.40 -7.24
CA SER A 217 10.34 35.47 -7.21
C SER A 217 10.47 34.70 -8.53
N PRO A 218 11.70 34.33 -8.94
CA PRO A 218 11.90 33.47 -10.10
C PRO A 218 11.16 32.14 -9.99
N ASN A 219 10.75 31.55 -11.11
CA ASN A 219 9.97 30.31 -11.15
C ASN A 219 10.61 29.14 -10.37
N TYR A 220 11.95 29.04 -10.34
CA TYR A 220 12.64 28.00 -9.59
C TYR A 220 12.57 28.20 -8.07
N ILE A 221 12.48 29.46 -7.60
CA ILE A 221 12.24 29.80 -6.19
C ILE A 221 10.79 29.53 -5.82
N ARG A 222 9.84 29.94 -6.67
CA ARG A 222 8.42 29.64 -6.47
C ARG A 222 8.19 28.13 -6.32
N MET A 223 8.82 27.34 -7.18
CA MET A 223 8.77 25.88 -7.07
C MET A 223 9.43 25.39 -5.78
N LEU A 224 10.57 25.96 -5.37
CA LEU A 224 11.27 25.60 -4.14
C LEU A 224 10.43 25.90 -2.88
N ASN A 225 9.75 27.05 -2.81
CA ASN A 225 8.93 27.45 -1.67
C ASN A 225 7.80 26.45 -1.35
N ARG A 226 7.34 25.72 -2.37
CA ARG A 226 6.25 24.74 -2.25
C ARG A 226 6.74 23.32 -1.95
N LEU A 227 8.05 23.08 -2.06
CA LEU A 227 8.68 21.79 -1.79
C LEU A 227 9.33 21.77 -0.40
N ASP A 228 9.23 20.63 0.27
CA ASP A 228 10.02 20.37 1.47
C ASP A 228 11.46 19.99 1.07
N ALA A 229 12.33 20.99 0.94
CA ALA A 229 13.73 20.82 0.58
C ALA A 229 14.64 20.99 1.80
N ASN A 230 15.78 20.28 1.83
CA ASN A 230 16.80 20.48 2.85
C ASN A 230 17.57 21.80 2.62
N ASP A 231 18.37 22.20 3.62
CA ASP A 231 19.14 23.46 3.59
C ASP A 231 20.06 23.62 2.36
N LYS A 232 20.52 22.51 1.79
CA LYS A 232 21.41 22.49 0.62
C LYS A 232 20.67 22.36 -0.71
N VAL A 233 19.33 22.31 -0.66
CA VAL A 233 18.43 22.05 -1.79
C VAL A 233 18.96 20.87 -2.63
N SER A 234 19.30 19.77 -1.95
CA SER A 234 19.90 18.58 -2.55
C SER A 234 18.91 17.42 -2.61
N THR A 235 19.15 16.49 -3.52
CA THR A 235 18.37 15.26 -3.62
C THR A 235 18.58 14.39 -2.37
N SER A 236 17.51 13.77 -1.90
CA SER A 236 17.51 12.79 -0.81
C SER A 236 17.20 11.42 -1.38
N TYR A 237 17.90 10.38 -0.92
CA TYR A 237 17.63 9.00 -1.33
C TYR A 237 17.39 8.09 -0.13
N THR A 238 16.99 8.65 1.01
CA THR A 238 16.82 7.90 2.26
C THR A 238 15.71 6.85 2.15
N LYS A 239 14.54 7.22 1.59
CA LYS A 239 13.42 6.27 1.42
C LYS A 239 13.76 5.22 0.36
N THR A 240 14.41 5.65 -0.70
CA THR A 240 14.91 4.80 -1.79
C THR A 240 15.89 3.76 -1.26
N LEU A 241 16.90 4.18 -0.49
CA LEU A 241 17.94 3.30 0.05
C LEU A 241 17.34 2.30 1.04
N LEU A 242 16.46 2.75 1.93
CA LEU A 242 15.76 1.87 2.87
C LEU A 242 14.93 0.81 2.12
N THR A 243 14.21 1.22 1.08
CA THR A 243 13.38 0.32 0.27
C THR A 243 14.24 -0.67 -0.51
N LEU A 244 15.35 -0.23 -1.10
CA LEU A 244 16.29 -1.12 -1.80
C LEU A 244 16.96 -2.12 -0.86
N LEU A 245 17.36 -1.69 0.35
CA LEU A 245 17.88 -2.59 1.38
C LEU A 245 16.83 -3.63 1.80
N PHE A 246 15.57 -3.20 1.95
CA PHE A 246 14.48 -4.09 2.30
C PHE A 246 14.20 -5.13 1.19
N ILE A 247 14.10 -4.68 -0.06
CA ILE A 247 13.94 -5.55 -1.24
C ILE A 247 15.11 -6.54 -1.33
N ALA A 248 16.35 -6.07 -1.12
CA ALA A 248 17.53 -6.93 -1.13
C ALA A 248 17.50 -7.97 0.01
N ALA A 249 17.11 -7.56 1.22
CA ALA A 249 16.98 -8.46 2.36
C ALA A 249 15.92 -9.56 2.12
N VAL A 250 14.76 -9.18 1.56
CA VAL A 250 13.71 -10.13 1.18
C VAL A 250 14.20 -11.08 0.09
N ALA A 251 14.86 -10.57 -0.96
CA ALA A 251 15.37 -11.38 -2.05
C ALA A 251 16.46 -12.38 -1.58
N ILE A 252 17.40 -11.92 -0.74
CA ILE A 252 18.45 -12.77 -0.16
C ILE A 252 17.82 -13.82 0.76
N GLY A 253 16.91 -13.42 1.65
CA GLY A 253 16.21 -14.32 2.55
C GLY A 253 15.42 -15.40 1.80
N ALA A 254 14.67 -15.01 0.76
CA ALA A 254 13.94 -15.93 -0.09
C ALA A 254 14.89 -16.90 -0.84
N THR A 255 16.03 -16.41 -1.33
CA THR A 255 17.03 -17.23 -2.02
C THR A 255 17.67 -18.25 -1.07
N TYR A 256 18.02 -17.82 0.14
CA TYR A 256 18.58 -18.69 1.16
C TYR A 256 17.60 -19.81 1.53
N ILE A 257 16.35 -19.46 1.83
CA ILE A 257 15.32 -20.45 2.20
C ILE A 257 15.06 -21.40 1.03
N ARG A 258 14.99 -20.91 -0.22
CA ARG A 258 14.83 -21.79 -1.38
C ARG A 258 16.00 -22.76 -1.52
N GLY A 259 17.23 -22.30 -1.30
CA GLY A 259 18.41 -23.15 -1.31
C GLY A 259 18.27 -24.34 -0.35
N GLN A 260 17.85 -24.06 0.90
CA GLN A 260 17.61 -25.11 1.90
C GLN A 260 16.47 -26.06 1.52
N VAL A 261 15.36 -25.53 1.01
CA VAL A 261 14.22 -26.35 0.57
C VAL A 261 14.64 -27.28 -0.56
N LEU A 262 15.42 -26.79 -1.52
CA LEU A 262 15.87 -27.59 -2.66
C LEU A 262 16.84 -28.71 -2.25
N GLU A 263 17.73 -28.45 -1.27
CA GLU A 263 18.57 -29.49 -0.67
C GLU A 263 17.72 -30.57 0.03
N GLN A 264 16.68 -30.17 0.76
CA GLN A 264 15.75 -31.10 1.40
C GLN A 264 14.93 -31.91 0.39
N GLU A 265 14.44 -31.27 -0.68
CA GLU A 265 13.73 -31.93 -1.79
C GLU A 265 14.63 -33.00 -2.42
N ILE A 266 15.90 -32.68 -2.74
CA ILE A 266 16.86 -33.64 -3.31
C ILE A 266 17.18 -34.77 -2.33
N ALA A 267 17.42 -34.46 -1.05
CA ALA A 267 17.72 -35.48 -0.03
C ALA A 267 16.56 -36.47 0.16
N SER A 268 15.32 -35.97 0.22
CA SER A 268 14.12 -36.81 0.34
C SER A 268 13.86 -37.66 -0.90
N ALA A 269 14.13 -37.12 -2.10
CA ALA A 269 14.05 -37.88 -3.34
C ALA A 269 15.09 -39.02 -3.38
N HIS A 270 16.31 -38.75 -2.91
CA HIS A 270 17.37 -39.74 -2.80
C HIS A 270 17.01 -40.86 -1.82
N GLU A 271 16.52 -40.52 -0.62
CA GLU A 271 16.07 -41.51 0.38
C GLU A 271 14.93 -42.38 -0.17
N SER A 272 13.97 -41.77 -0.87
CA SER A 272 12.87 -42.50 -1.51
C SER A 272 13.38 -43.47 -2.59
N ALA A 273 14.37 -43.07 -3.38
CA ALA A 273 14.98 -43.94 -4.37
C ALA A 273 15.75 -45.10 -3.70
N LEU A 274 16.52 -44.81 -2.64
CA LEU A 274 17.31 -45.80 -1.91
C LEU A 274 16.43 -46.84 -1.20
N ASN A 275 15.27 -46.42 -0.65
CA ASN A 275 14.29 -47.34 -0.06
C ASN A 275 13.68 -48.30 -1.10
N ILE A 276 13.47 -47.87 -2.35
CA ILE A 276 13.03 -48.75 -3.44
C ILE A 276 14.09 -49.82 -3.76
N PHE A 277 15.39 -49.50 -3.62
CA PHE A 277 16.48 -50.46 -3.85
C PHE A 277 16.79 -51.36 -2.64
N HIS A 278 16.36 -51.02 -1.43
CA HIS A 278 16.60 -51.82 -0.22
C HIS A 278 15.48 -52.83 0.09
N ASP A 279 14.27 -52.64 -0.42
CA ASP A 279 13.15 -53.58 -0.24
C ASP A 279 13.14 -54.76 -1.25
N ASP A 280 14.02 -54.76 -2.26
CA ASP A 280 14.28 -55.93 -3.11
C ASP A 280 15.40 -56.78 -2.48
N ALA A 281 15.03 -57.59 -1.49
CA ALA A 281 15.74 -58.85 -1.25
C ALA A 281 15.77 -59.62 -2.57
N SER A 282 16.97 -59.77 -3.16
CA SER A 282 17.22 -60.45 -4.43
C SER A 282 16.28 -61.67 -4.63
N PRO A 283 15.39 -61.66 -5.63
CA PRO A 283 14.41 -62.73 -5.87
C PRO A 283 15.02 -64.06 -6.35
N PHE A 284 16.34 -64.21 -6.27
CA PHE A 284 17.10 -65.38 -6.74
C PHE A 284 17.80 -66.17 -5.63
N SER A 285 17.56 -65.88 -4.35
CA SER A 285 18.27 -66.57 -3.27
C SER A 285 17.63 -67.87 -2.75
N ASP A 286 16.52 -68.34 -3.31
CA ASP A 286 15.91 -69.63 -2.90
C ASP A 286 15.28 -70.39 -4.08
N ALA A 287 16.02 -71.34 -4.65
CA ALA A 287 15.49 -72.55 -5.27
C ALA A 287 16.61 -73.59 -5.39
N ASP A 288 16.70 -74.43 -4.38
CA ASP A 288 17.55 -75.62 -4.27
C ASP A 288 16.89 -76.85 -4.93
N THR A 289 17.74 -77.82 -5.29
CA THR A 289 17.49 -79.25 -5.60
C THR A 289 16.94 -79.71 -6.97
N GLY A 290 17.72 -80.58 -7.62
CA GLY A 290 17.16 -81.76 -8.33
C GLY A 290 17.83 -82.20 -9.64
N GLY A 291 18.75 -83.19 -9.57
CA GLY A 291 18.82 -84.31 -10.53
C GLY A 291 19.74 -84.20 -11.75
N ASP A 292 20.88 -84.87 -11.63
CA ASP A 292 21.46 -85.87 -12.54
C ASP A 292 21.82 -85.52 -14.02
N ASP A 293 23.15 -85.56 -14.22
CA ASP A 293 23.88 -86.33 -15.25
C ASP A 293 24.20 -85.73 -16.63
N ASP A 294 25.48 -85.90 -16.96
CA ASP A 294 26.08 -85.95 -18.30
C ASP A 294 26.39 -84.65 -19.07
N ILE A 295 27.32 -83.84 -18.53
CA ILE A 295 28.35 -83.19 -19.38
C ILE A 295 29.76 -83.38 -18.76
N SER A 296 29.99 -84.56 -18.14
CA SER A 296 31.29 -84.98 -17.58
C SER A 296 32.02 -86.00 -18.47
N ALA A 297 31.76 -85.99 -19.78
CA ALA A 297 32.31 -86.98 -20.71
C ALA A 297 32.81 -86.37 -22.03
N LEU A 298 33.42 -85.20 -21.99
CA LEU A 298 34.15 -84.68 -23.15
C LEU A 298 35.38 -83.88 -22.70
N PHE A 299 36.44 -84.62 -22.35
CA PHE A 299 37.81 -84.18 -22.04
C PHE A 299 38.15 -84.05 -20.55
N GLY A 300 38.64 -85.16 -20.00
CA GLY A 300 39.38 -85.19 -18.75
C GLY A 300 40.86 -84.83 -18.91
N GLU A 301 41.39 -84.42 -17.77
CA GLU A 301 42.72 -84.72 -17.23
C GLU A 301 43.96 -83.93 -17.70
N ASP A 302 44.57 -83.28 -16.71
CA ASP A 302 45.96 -82.86 -16.55
C ASP A 302 46.61 -81.98 -17.65
N ALA A 303 46.84 -80.71 -17.32
CA ALA A 303 48.15 -80.28 -16.84
C ALA A 303 48.31 -78.74 -16.89
N SER A 304 48.98 -78.26 -15.85
CA SER A 304 49.69 -76.98 -15.71
C SER A 304 50.20 -76.26 -16.99
N ARG A 305 50.29 -74.93 -16.85
CA ARG A 305 51.15 -73.94 -17.54
C ARG A 305 50.64 -73.29 -18.83
N ASP A 306 50.47 -71.98 -18.70
CA ASP A 306 51.21 -70.95 -19.46
C ASP A 306 51.07 -70.98 -21.00
N SER A 307 50.19 -70.12 -21.52
CA SER A 307 50.39 -69.32 -22.75
C SER A 307 49.11 -68.49 -22.98
N LYS A 308 49.12 -67.20 -22.65
CA LYS A 308 49.36 -66.10 -23.61
C LYS A 308 48.49 -66.17 -24.88
N GLY A 309 47.57 -65.21 -24.95
CA GLY A 309 47.15 -64.55 -26.18
C GLY A 309 45.93 -65.16 -26.84
N THR A 310 44.76 -64.59 -26.54
CA THR A 310 43.87 -63.93 -27.53
C THR A 310 42.53 -63.60 -26.89
N GLU A 311 42.45 -62.47 -26.17
CA GLU A 311 41.20 -61.70 -26.00
C GLU A 311 41.54 -60.19 -25.97
N GLU A 312 42.46 -59.77 -26.85
CA GLU A 312 42.87 -58.37 -27.00
C GLU A 312 41.84 -57.49 -27.74
N ASP A 313 40.64 -57.98 -28.07
CA ASP A 313 39.74 -57.27 -29.00
C ASP A 313 38.43 -56.74 -28.40
N LEU A 314 38.26 -56.73 -27.07
CA LEU A 314 37.09 -56.11 -26.41
C LEU A 314 37.44 -55.10 -25.30
N ALA A 315 38.72 -55.00 -24.91
CA ALA A 315 39.20 -54.07 -23.88
C ALA A 315 39.69 -52.72 -24.45
N SER A 316 39.67 -52.52 -25.77
CA SER A 316 40.15 -51.30 -26.43
C SER A 316 39.06 -50.26 -26.71
N LEU A 317 37.78 -50.55 -26.43
CA LEU A 317 36.72 -49.66 -26.89
C LEU A 317 36.39 -48.51 -25.94
N PHE A 318 36.53 -48.63 -24.61
CA PHE A 318 36.36 -47.49 -23.68
C PHE A 318 37.17 -47.70 -22.40
N GLY A 319 38.44 -47.30 -22.47
CA GLY A 319 39.48 -47.56 -21.48
C GLY A 319 39.23 -46.99 -20.08
N GLY A 320 39.75 -47.74 -19.11
CA GLY A 320 39.86 -47.33 -17.72
C GLY A 320 41.12 -46.51 -17.44
N ASP A 321 41.17 -46.02 -16.20
CA ASP A 321 42.40 -46.00 -15.41
C ASP A 321 42.00 -45.96 -13.92
N GLU A 322 41.83 -47.15 -13.34
CA GLU A 322 41.96 -47.34 -11.90
C GLU A 322 43.45 -47.52 -11.57
N LYS A 323 43.99 -46.61 -10.75
CA LYS A 323 45.19 -46.88 -9.95
C LYS A 323 44.80 -47.04 -8.49
N ASN A 324 44.83 -48.30 -8.07
CA ASN A 324 45.11 -48.87 -6.75
C ASN A 324 44.80 -48.06 -5.47
N ALA A 325 43.96 -48.72 -4.68
CA ALA A 325 43.50 -48.37 -3.35
C ALA A 325 44.59 -48.45 -2.25
N GLY A 326 44.56 -47.44 -1.39
CA GLY A 326 44.98 -47.48 0.01
C GLY A 326 44.06 -46.56 0.81
N THR A 327 43.05 -47.13 1.48
CA THR A 327 42.06 -46.44 2.34
C THR A 327 42.71 -46.01 3.68
N PRO A 328 42.16 -45.08 4.48
CA PRO A 328 40.94 -44.27 4.28
C PRO A 328 41.13 -42.77 4.52
N THR A 329 40.17 -41.94 4.06
CA THR A 329 39.42 -40.94 4.85
C THR A 329 38.80 -39.89 3.89
N HIS A 330 37.50 -39.62 4.12
CA HIS A 330 36.59 -38.69 3.42
C HIS A 330 36.02 -39.15 2.07
N ALA A 331 34.89 -39.84 2.19
CA ALA A 331 33.87 -39.98 1.16
C ALA A 331 33.52 -38.60 0.56
N LYS A 332 34.03 -38.35 -0.64
CA LYS A 332 33.49 -37.34 -1.55
C LYS A 332 32.35 -38.03 -2.28
N GLN A 333 31.11 -37.70 -1.90
CA GLN A 333 29.92 -38.17 -2.59
C GLN A 333 30.01 -37.82 -4.09
N THR A 334 29.93 -38.85 -4.93
CA THR A 334 29.73 -38.71 -6.37
C THR A 334 28.29 -38.28 -6.60
N GLU A 335 28.05 -36.98 -6.78
CA GLU A 335 26.76 -36.43 -7.18
C GLU A 335 26.31 -37.06 -8.51
N SER A 336 25.11 -37.65 -8.57
CA SER A 336 24.59 -38.21 -9.82
C SER A 336 24.30 -37.09 -10.84
N ILE A 337 24.35 -37.39 -12.14
CA ILE A 337 24.05 -36.41 -13.20
C ILE A 337 22.59 -35.95 -13.10
N GLU A 338 21.69 -36.80 -12.62
CA GLU A 338 20.28 -36.48 -12.37
C GLU A 338 20.13 -35.46 -11.21
N ASP A 339 20.84 -35.63 -10.10
CA ASP A 339 20.83 -34.67 -8.98
C ASP A 339 21.33 -33.28 -9.42
N ARG A 340 22.38 -33.25 -10.25
CA ARG A 340 22.90 -32.00 -10.83
C ARG A 340 21.91 -31.35 -11.78
N THR A 341 21.24 -32.15 -12.61
CA THR A 341 20.28 -31.64 -13.60
C THR A 341 18.99 -31.14 -12.94
N ASN A 342 18.49 -31.86 -11.94
CA ASN A 342 17.32 -31.46 -11.14
C ASN A 342 17.62 -30.21 -10.31
N ARG A 343 18.80 -30.13 -9.69
CA ARG A 343 19.28 -28.91 -9.01
C ARG A 343 19.32 -27.73 -9.98
N ASN A 344 19.93 -27.88 -11.14
CA ASN A 344 20.02 -26.80 -12.14
C ASN A 344 18.64 -26.34 -12.64
N GLY A 345 17.67 -27.25 -12.81
CA GLY A 345 16.30 -26.94 -13.22
C GLY A 345 15.51 -26.16 -12.15
N GLY A 346 15.61 -26.56 -10.89
CA GLY A 346 14.95 -25.87 -9.77
C GLY A 346 15.50 -24.47 -9.48
N TRP A 347 16.79 -24.24 -9.78
CA TRP A 347 17.38 -22.90 -9.71
C TRP A 347 16.93 -21.99 -10.86
N ALA A 348 16.68 -22.52 -12.05
CA ALA A 348 16.24 -21.72 -13.20
C ALA A 348 14.84 -21.11 -13.00
N THR A 349 13.88 -21.88 -12.49
CA THR A 349 12.52 -21.38 -12.18
C THR A 349 12.55 -20.32 -11.08
N PHE A 350 13.43 -20.50 -10.09
CA PHE A 350 13.62 -19.53 -9.01
C PHE A 350 14.23 -18.21 -9.51
N VAL A 351 15.22 -18.26 -10.40
CA VAL A 351 15.79 -17.05 -11.02
C VAL A 351 14.72 -16.26 -11.79
N ILE A 352 13.84 -16.95 -12.52
CA ILE A 352 12.71 -16.29 -13.22
C ILE A 352 11.77 -15.60 -12.22
N LEU A 353 11.43 -16.27 -11.12
CA LEU A 353 10.59 -15.69 -10.06
C LEU A 353 11.25 -14.44 -9.44
N GLY A 354 12.56 -14.50 -9.19
CA GLY A 354 13.34 -13.37 -8.67
C GLY A 354 13.41 -12.18 -9.64
N LEU A 355 13.54 -12.44 -10.95
CA LEU A 355 13.49 -11.39 -11.98
C LEU A 355 12.10 -10.75 -12.05
N MET A 356 11.04 -11.55 -12.00
CA MET A 356 9.67 -11.03 -11.91
C MET A 356 9.49 -10.17 -10.65
N PHE A 357 10.07 -10.58 -9.53
CA PHE A 357 9.98 -9.82 -8.29
C PHE A 357 10.59 -8.43 -8.45
N VAL A 358 11.83 -8.35 -8.96
CA VAL A 358 12.50 -7.07 -9.23
C VAL A 358 11.68 -6.20 -10.21
N PHE A 359 11.12 -6.80 -11.26
CA PHE A 359 10.30 -6.09 -12.24
C PHE A 359 9.05 -5.46 -11.60
N ILE A 360 8.34 -6.18 -10.73
CA ILE A 360 7.16 -5.66 -10.05
C ILE A 360 7.54 -4.55 -9.08
N GLN A 361 8.67 -4.68 -8.37
CA GLN A 361 9.15 -3.60 -7.50
C GLN A 361 9.47 -2.31 -8.29
N ILE A 362 10.06 -2.44 -9.49
CA ILE A 362 10.30 -1.31 -10.40
C ILE A 362 8.99 -0.66 -10.84
N LEU A 363 7.96 -1.46 -11.18
CA LEU A 363 6.63 -0.93 -11.52
C LEU A 363 5.99 -0.18 -10.35
N GLY A 364 6.09 -0.72 -9.12
CA GLY A 364 5.61 -0.04 -7.91
C GLY A 364 6.25 1.33 -7.72
N ILE A 365 7.57 1.41 -7.89
CA ILE A 365 8.33 2.67 -7.83
C ILE A 365 7.90 3.63 -8.96
N PHE A 366 7.74 3.12 -10.19
CA PHE A 366 7.31 3.91 -11.34
C PHE A 366 5.94 4.54 -11.10
N PHE A 367 4.98 3.77 -10.58
CA PHE A 367 3.64 4.28 -10.28
C PHE A 367 3.65 5.30 -9.14
N GLY A 368 4.47 5.10 -8.10
CA GLY A 368 4.70 6.12 -7.07
C GLY A 368 5.27 7.42 -7.66
N MET A 369 6.20 7.31 -8.62
CA MET A 369 6.82 8.45 -9.29
C MET A 369 5.86 9.16 -10.24
N HIS A 370 4.97 8.45 -10.93
CA HIS A 370 4.07 9.06 -11.89
C HIS A 370 2.95 9.85 -11.20
N TRP A 371 2.39 9.33 -10.11
CA TRP A 371 1.18 9.88 -9.48
C TRP A 371 1.36 10.48 -8.07
N GLY A 372 2.55 10.40 -7.48
CA GLY A 372 2.79 10.88 -6.12
C GLY A 372 3.25 12.33 -6.03
N PHE A 373 2.45 13.23 -5.46
CA PHE A 373 2.77 14.66 -5.28
C PHE A 373 4.04 14.91 -4.46
N ALA A 374 4.77 15.98 -4.80
CA ALA A 374 5.97 16.41 -4.06
C ALA A 374 5.80 17.72 -3.29
N GLY A 375 4.92 18.62 -3.74
CA GLY A 375 4.62 19.85 -3.01
C GLY A 375 3.85 19.58 -1.72
N ARG A 376 4.08 20.44 -0.71
CA ARG A 376 3.50 20.30 0.64
C ARG A 376 1.97 20.23 0.60
N GLU A 377 1.35 21.12 -0.18
CA GLU A 377 -0.11 21.22 -0.31
C GLU A 377 -0.60 20.89 -1.72
N SER A 378 0.25 20.33 -2.60
CA SER A 378 -0.15 20.01 -3.98
C SER A 378 -1.31 19.03 -4.04
N ARG A 379 -1.39 18.07 -3.10
CA ARG A 379 -2.53 17.15 -3.04
C ARG A 379 -3.82 17.86 -2.65
N GLU A 380 -3.74 18.80 -1.71
CA GLU A 380 -4.89 19.58 -1.24
C GLU A 380 -5.37 20.55 -2.32
N ALA A 381 -4.45 21.26 -2.98
CA ALA A 381 -4.75 22.10 -4.12
C ALA A 381 -5.39 21.30 -5.28
N TYR A 382 -4.90 20.08 -5.54
CA TYR A 382 -5.56 19.18 -6.49
C TYR A 382 -6.96 18.79 -6.03
N ASP A 383 -7.14 18.41 -4.76
CA ASP A 383 -8.42 17.97 -4.22
C ASP A 383 -9.46 19.10 -4.18
N ALA A 384 -9.04 20.37 -4.10
CA ALA A 384 -9.90 21.54 -4.28
C ALA A 384 -10.41 21.66 -5.73
N LEU A 385 -9.53 21.45 -6.72
CA LEU A 385 -9.86 21.62 -8.14
C LEU A 385 -10.48 20.39 -8.80
N ARG A 386 -10.34 19.21 -8.21
CA ARG A 386 -10.76 17.95 -8.85
C ARG A 386 -12.26 17.95 -9.14
N GLY A 387 -12.62 17.37 -10.30
CA GLY A 387 -14.03 17.24 -10.71
C GLY A 387 -14.60 18.46 -11.42
N PHE A 388 -13.83 19.56 -11.54
CA PHE A 388 -14.25 20.76 -12.25
C PHE A 388 -13.39 21.03 -13.48
N SER A 389 -14.03 21.12 -14.65
CA SER A 389 -13.37 21.51 -15.90
C SER A 389 -13.29 23.03 -16.09
N THR A 390 -14.14 23.78 -15.40
CA THR A 390 -14.25 25.23 -15.52
C THR A 390 -14.42 25.89 -14.16
N LYS A 391 -13.91 27.11 -14.01
CA LYS A 391 -14.09 27.95 -12.81
C LYS A 391 -15.58 28.16 -12.48
N LYS A 392 -16.42 28.37 -13.50
CA LYS A 392 -17.87 28.49 -13.33
C LYS A 392 -18.50 27.25 -12.70
N ALA A 393 -18.07 26.04 -13.09
CA ALA A 393 -18.59 24.80 -12.51
C ALA A 393 -18.16 24.63 -11.04
N PHE A 394 -16.92 25.01 -10.72
CA PHE A 394 -16.40 25.05 -9.35
C PHE A 394 -17.25 25.97 -8.47
N LEU A 395 -17.41 27.24 -8.88
CA LEU A 395 -18.20 28.22 -8.13
C LEU A 395 -19.65 27.77 -7.94
N ALA A 396 -20.29 27.28 -8.99
CA ALA A 396 -21.67 26.82 -8.90
C ALA A 396 -21.84 25.60 -7.98
N PHE A 397 -20.83 24.75 -7.84
CA PHE A 397 -20.87 23.60 -6.93
C PHE A 397 -20.72 24.06 -5.47
N TYR A 398 -19.69 24.86 -5.19
CA TYR A 398 -19.42 25.33 -3.83
C TYR A 398 -20.49 26.29 -3.32
N ASP A 399 -21.04 27.16 -4.17
CA ASP A 399 -22.19 28.02 -3.84
C ASP A 399 -23.43 27.19 -3.43
N ARG A 400 -23.72 26.09 -4.14
CA ARG A 400 -24.81 25.17 -3.75
C ARG A 400 -24.52 24.46 -2.44
N ALA A 401 -23.30 23.99 -2.23
CA ALA A 401 -22.90 23.29 -0.99
C ALA A 401 -22.98 24.24 0.22
N LYS A 402 -22.40 25.43 0.09
CA LYS A 402 -22.45 26.54 1.06
C LYS A 402 -23.88 26.91 1.41
N THR A 403 -24.71 27.16 0.40
CA THR A 403 -26.14 27.49 0.58
C THR A 403 -26.91 26.35 1.24
N HIS A 404 -26.60 25.09 0.90
CA HIS A 404 -27.24 23.93 1.52
C HIS A 404 -26.94 23.86 3.02
N ILE A 405 -25.68 24.00 3.41
CA ILE A 405 -25.25 23.96 4.82
C ILE A 405 -25.87 25.13 5.58
N ALA A 406 -25.81 26.34 5.03
CA ALA A 406 -26.40 27.53 5.66
C ALA A 406 -27.91 27.38 5.88
N ARG A 407 -28.63 26.81 4.90
CA ARG A 407 -30.07 26.52 5.03
C ARG A 407 -30.36 25.53 6.14
N ILE A 408 -29.58 24.45 6.25
CA ILE A 408 -29.75 23.47 7.34
C ILE A 408 -29.43 24.10 8.68
N ALA A 409 -28.31 24.82 8.79
CA ALA A 409 -27.90 25.49 10.02
C ALA A 409 -29.02 26.45 10.51
N GLN A 410 -29.58 27.26 9.61
CA GLN A 410 -30.72 28.13 9.92
C GLN A 410 -31.95 27.35 10.38
N GLN A 411 -32.30 26.23 9.73
CA GLN A 411 -33.42 25.39 10.15
C GLN A 411 -33.21 24.80 11.55
N GLN A 412 -31.99 24.39 11.88
CA GLN A 412 -31.67 23.82 13.19
C GLN A 412 -31.66 24.91 14.27
N LEU A 413 -31.15 26.11 13.95
CA LEU A 413 -31.22 27.27 14.84
C LEU A 413 -32.68 27.67 15.15
N GLN A 414 -33.56 27.69 14.15
CA GLN A 414 -34.98 27.97 14.36
C GLN A 414 -35.65 26.92 15.25
N LYS A 415 -35.32 25.63 15.07
CA LYS A 415 -35.80 24.56 15.96
C LYS A 415 -35.30 24.73 17.39
N LEU A 416 -34.05 25.15 17.57
CA LEU A 416 -33.46 25.43 18.87
C LEU A 416 -34.21 26.58 19.56
N GLN A 417 -34.32 27.72 18.88
CA GLN A 417 -35.03 28.91 19.38
C GLN A 417 -36.48 28.62 19.73
N HIS A 418 -37.19 27.83 18.93
CA HIS A 418 -38.55 27.41 19.23
C HIS A 418 -38.61 26.55 20.51
N LYS A 419 -37.69 25.59 20.68
CA LYS A 419 -37.62 24.76 21.90
C LYS A 419 -37.24 25.57 23.13
N MET A 420 -36.31 26.52 23.00
CA MET A 420 -35.94 27.43 24.09
C MET A 420 -37.14 28.26 24.56
N ASN A 421 -37.95 28.78 23.62
CA ASN A 421 -39.19 29.49 23.96
C ASN A 421 -40.21 28.59 24.70
N ILE A 422 -40.40 27.34 24.27
CA ILE A 422 -41.27 26.39 24.97
C ILE A 422 -40.79 26.14 26.41
N ILE A 423 -39.48 25.93 26.58
CA ILE A 423 -38.90 25.68 27.91
C ILE A 423 -39.01 26.93 28.79
N ASN A 424 -38.78 28.11 28.21
CA ASN A 424 -38.96 29.39 28.89
C ASN A 424 -40.38 29.57 29.44
N ASP A 425 -41.39 29.27 28.62
CA ASP A 425 -42.80 29.35 29.01
C ASP A 425 -43.17 28.31 30.10
N GLN A 426 -42.41 27.20 30.22
CA GLN A 426 -42.62 26.17 31.24
C GLN A 426 -41.92 26.48 32.58
N ILE A 427 -40.69 27.00 32.53
CA ILE A 427 -39.86 27.23 33.73
C ILE A 427 -40.15 28.61 34.34
N GLY A 428 -40.50 29.60 33.51
CA GLY A 428 -40.69 30.99 33.91
C GLY A 428 -39.36 31.67 34.26
N THR A 429 -38.76 32.36 33.28
CA THR A 429 -37.58 33.20 33.50
C THR A 429 -37.96 34.67 33.73
N ASP A 430 -36.96 35.52 33.93
CA ASP A 430 -37.15 36.96 34.03
C ASP A 430 -37.70 37.58 32.73
N ALA A 431 -38.29 38.77 32.86
CA ALA A 431 -38.96 39.45 31.76
C ALA A 431 -38.01 39.88 30.63
N GLU A 432 -36.74 40.13 30.94
CA GLU A 432 -35.73 40.56 29.99
C GLU A 432 -35.28 39.38 29.12
N THR A 433 -34.91 38.26 29.73
CA THR A 433 -34.59 37.00 29.05
C THR A 433 -35.76 36.53 28.18
N THR A 434 -36.99 36.62 28.69
CA THR A 434 -38.20 36.30 27.90
C THR A 434 -38.36 37.21 26.68
N ALA A 435 -38.09 38.52 26.81
CA ALA A 435 -38.13 39.44 25.68
C ALA A 435 -37.04 39.14 24.63
N LEU A 436 -35.83 38.81 25.08
CA LEU A 436 -34.70 38.44 24.21
C LEU A 436 -34.95 37.14 23.45
N LEU A 437 -35.47 36.10 24.11
CA LEU A 437 -35.81 34.81 23.48
C LEU A 437 -36.89 34.94 22.41
N ARG A 438 -37.87 35.82 22.64
CA ARG A 438 -38.95 36.11 21.68
C ARG A 438 -38.48 37.00 20.52
N ASN A 439 -37.49 37.85 20.74
CA ASN A 439 -36.92 38.71 19.70
C ASN A 439 -35.69 38.05 19.05
N ASN A 440 -35.90 37.09 18.14
CA ASN A 440 -34.83 36.36 17.45
C ASN A 440 -34.53 36.85 16.01
N LYS A 441 -35.12 37.96 15.57
CA LYS A 441 -35.02 38.43 14.17
C LYS A 441 -33.57 38.67 13.72
N ASP A 442 -32.74 39.15 14.63
CA ASP A 442 -31.34 39.46 14.35
C ASP A 442 -30.39 38.28 14.64
N ARG A 443 -30.89 37.19 15.23
CA ARG A 443 -30.12 35.98 15.56
C ARG A 443 -30.36 34.89 14.52
N THR A 444 -29.82 35.14 13.33
CA THR A 444 -29.86 34.22 12.19
C THR A 444 -28.47 33.69 11.89
N PHE A 445 -28.39 32.51 11.28
CA PHE A 445 -27.10 31.94 10.88
C PHE A 445 -26.34 32.87 9.93
N LYS A 446 -27.05 33.59 9.04
CA LYS A 446 -26.42 34.63 8.20
C LYS A 446 -25.75 35.73 9.02
N LYS A 447 -26.41 36.19 10.09
CA LYS A 447 -25.85 37.21 11.00
C LYS A 447 -24.68 36.66 11.82
N TYR A 448 -24.70 35.37 12.14
CA TYR A 448 -23.57 34.69 12.77
C TYR A 448 -22.34 34.66 11.85
N LEU A 449 -22.53 34.41 10.55
CA LEU A 449 -21.42 34.44 9.57
C LEU A 449 -20.79 35.84 9.50
N GLU A 450 -21.61 36.90 9.41
CA GLU A 450 -21.14 38.29 9.44
C GLU A 450 -20.39 38.68 10.74
N PHE A 451 -20.59 37.91 11.81
CA PHE A 451 -19.93 38.08 13.11
C PHE A 451 -18.60 37.34 13.16
N GLU A 452 -18.54 36.09 12.68
CA GLU A 452 -17.31 35.27 12.70
C GLU A 452 -16.30 35.69 11.61
N ASP A 453 -16.78 36.25 10.50
CA ASP A 453 -15.92 36.79 9.42
C ASP A 453 -15.20 38.10 9.81
N LYS A 454 -15.47 38.66 11.00
CA LYS A 454 -14.86 39.90 11.53
C LYS A 454 -13.89 39.59 12.67
#